data_AF-A0A963Y1F4-F1
#
_entry.id   AF-A0A963Y1F4-F1
#
_cell.length_a   1.000
_cell.length_b   1.000
_cell.length_c   1.000
_cell.angle_alpha   90.00
_cell.angle_beta   90.00
_cell.angle_gamma   90.00
#
_symmetry.space_group_name_H-M   'P 1'
#
loop_
_entity.id
_entity.type
_entity.pdbx_description
1 polymer ?
#
loop_
_entity_poly.entity_id
_entity_poly.type
_entity_poly.pdbx_seq_one_letter_code
_entity_poly.pdbx_strand_id
1 'polypeptide(L)'
;MLDRHYPPVIPGPPRPSRIIQPAVFSLPPGSERYVVPGAGAIFVPVAAGDTLTVTNDEGGQPCEIVATGKTGAIDASIVGAGPNSDASGLKALLAGPEGSLRALRMGIAARGIDLAKAGAIRVFGHDTSAGQSETFAATRDGAVIIAAPGGVMDAEAQDTSTPLTVMVKRATLKSQVRFELPDPLADPVLDLRVKTSTASSYFVKAGDYIQIIDVDGRQCTDFQCFSARKLDKGVEHALDVTTTRTLMGHAYPMPGLHAKYYDQDMLPLIEVVQDTCGRHDAFALACAAKYYDDIGYPGHINCSENFNYALKDRGVTPRAGWMAVNFFFNTGIDAHGVMYADEPWSHPGDYVLLRALTDLVCVSSACPDDTSPANGWNPTDIHVRSYSGKESFQRSIAIRTTKDSEPKMTKETGFHQSFARHTRDFVEYRGYWLPNTFSAEGPVEEYWACRNKAVIMDLSPLRKFEVTGPDAEALMQYTVTRNMKTLPVGGVVYTAMCYEHGGMIDDG
;
A
#
# COMPACT_ATOMS: atom_id res chain seq x y z
N MET A 1 34.75 -25.53 -41.09
CA MET A 1 34.51 -25.68 -39.64
C MET A 1 33.18 -25.01 -39.33
N LEU A 2 32.09 -25.72 -39.62
CA LEU A 2 30.77 -25.46 -39.07
C LEU A 2 30.50 -26.74 -38.30
N ASP A 3 30.43 -26.70 -36.97
CA ASP A 3 29.67 -27.69 -36.21
C ASP A 3 29.75 -27.41 -34.70
N ARG A 4 28.56 -27.16 -34.13
CA ARG A 4 28.15 -27.06 -32.72
C ARG A 4 27.63 -25.67 -32.30
N HIS A 5 26.51 -25.27 -32.90
CA HIS A 5 25.65 -24.20 -32.40
C HIS A 5 24.48 -24.70 -31.53
N TYR A 6 24.30 -26.01 -31.36
CA TYR A 6 23.20 -26.55 -30.57
C TYR A 6 23.69 -27.26 -29.31
N PRO A 7 23.07 -26.99 -28.15
CA PRO A 7 23.37 -27.72 -26.92
C PRO A 7 23.03 -29.22 -27.09
N PRO A 8 23.77 -30.11 -26.41
CA PRO A 8 23.54 -31.55 -26.47
C PRO A 8 22.13 -31.90 -25.98
N VAL A 9 21.39 -32.68 -26.77
CA VAL A 9 20.06 -33.19 -26.40
C VAL A 9 20.22 -34.18 -25.23
N ILE A 10 19.56 -33.89 -24.11
CA ILE A 10 19.53 -34.78 -22.94
C ILE A 10 18.46 -35.85 -23.18
N PRO A 11 18.81 -37.15 -23.24
CA PRO A 11 17.82 -38.21 -23.41
C PRO A 11 16.94 -38.37 -22.17
N GLY A 12 15.63 -38.54 -22.36
CA GLY A 12 14.65 -38.78 -21.29
C GLY A 12 13.33 -38.04 -21.54
N PRO A 13 12.25 -38.34 -20.79
CA PRO A 13 11.05 -37.51 -20.83
C PRO A 13 11.45 -36.07 -20.46
N PRO A 14 10.91 -35.04 -21.14
CA PRO A 14 11.16 -33.66 -20.78
C PRO A 14 10.85 -33.49 -19.29
N ARG A 15 11.83 -33.02 -18.52
CA ARG A 15 11.55 -32.59 -17.16
C ARG A 15 10.57 -31.43 -17.25
N PRO A 16 9.54 -31.36 -16.39
CA PRO A 16 8.70 -30.17 -16.32
C PRO A 16 9.62 -28.96 -16.19
N SER A 17 9.46 -27.98 -17.07
CA SER A 17 10.15 -26.70 -16.94
C SER A 17 9.88 -26.20 -15.53
N ARG A 18 10.92 -26.00 -14.73
CA ARG A 18 10.76 -25.18 -13.52
C ARG A 18 10.44 -23.79 -14.01
N ILE A 19 9.30 -23.25 -13.60
CA ILE A 19 8.98 -21.85 -13.83
C ILE A 19 10.10 -21.04 -13.17
N ILE A 20 10.94 -20.40 -13.98
CA ILE A 20 11.89 -19.40 -13.52
C ILE A 20 11.06 -18.14 -13.35
N GLN A 21 10.60 -17.88 -12.14
CA GLN A 21 9.92 -16.62 -11.84
C GLN A 21 10.96 -15.49 -12.02
N PRO A 22 10.66 -14.45 -12.81
CA PRO A 22 11.49 -13.26 -12.87
C PRO A 22 11.73 -12.76 -11.45
N ALA A 23 13.00 -12.66 -11.04
CA ALA A 23 13.40 -12.11 -9.76
C ALA A 23 13.27 -10.58 -9.78
N VAL A 24 12.03 -10.12 -9.94
CA VAL A 24 11.67 -8.73 -9.78
C VAL A 24 11.12 -8.69 -8.35
N PHE A 25 12.01 -8.46 -7.38
CA PHE A 25 11.70 -8.29 -5.94
C PHE A 25 11.72 -9.49 -5.00
N SER A 26 12.37 -10.59 -5.34
CA SER A 26 12.57 -11.62 -4.33
C SER A 26 13.82 -11.30 -3.52
N LEU A 27 13.62 -10.84 -2.28
CA LEU A 27 14.56 -11.19 -1.22
C LEU A 27 14.86 -12.70 -1.33
N PRO A 28 16.05 -13.18 -0.93
CA PRO A 28 16.39 -14.60 -1.04
C PRO A 28 15.24 -15.48 -0.51
N PRO A 29 14.92 -16.63 -1.15
CA PRO A 29 13.76 -17.45 -0.76
C PRO A 29 13.64 -17.61 0.76
N GLY A 30 12.45 -17.35 1.29
CA GLY A 30 12.19 -17.35 2.73
C GLY A 30 12.64 -16.10 3.46
N SER A 31 12.99 -15.02 2.77
CA SER A 31 13.33 -13.74 3.39
C SER A 31 12.18 -12.76 3.22
N GLU A 32 11.83 -12.09 4.31
CA GLU A 32 10.80 -11.05 4.37
C GLU A 32 11.45 -9.80 4.94
N ARG A 33 11.00 -8.63 4.48
CA ARG A 33 11.45 -7.33 4.98
C ARG A 33 10.23 -6.57 5.47
N TYR A 34 10.39 -5.92 6.61
CA TYR A 34 9.42 -5.02 7.19
C TYR A 34 10.11 -3.71 7.55
N VAL A 35 9.34 -2.63 7.63
CA VAL A 35 9.81 -1.33 8.12
C VAL A 35 8.98 -0.95 9.33
N VAL A 36 9.64 -0.66 10.45
CA VAL A 36 9.01 -0.05 11.62
C VAL A 36 9.09 1.47 11.42
N PRO A 37 7.97 2.18 11.26
CA PRO A 37 8.02 3.65 11.17
C PRO A 37 8.58 4.25 12.46
N GLY A 38 9.34 5.34 12.35
CA GLY A 38 9.69 6.15 13.52
C GLY A 38 8.44 6.60 14.27
N ALA A 39 8.46 6.53 15.60
CA ALA A 39 7.29 6.68 16.46
C ALA A 39 6.15 5.69 16.10
N GLY A 40 6.49 4.47 15.70
CA GLY A 40 5.56 3.44 15.24
C GLY A 40 5.90 2.04 15.74
N ALA A 41 5.03 1.09 15.44
CA ALA A 41 5.21 -0.32 15.77
C ALA A 41 4.56 -1.23 14.74
N ILE A 42 5.09 -2.45 14.59
CA ILE A 42 4.58 -3.50 13.72
C ILE A 42 4.42 -4.82 14.47
N PHE A 43 3.62 -5.73 13.93
CA PHE A 43 3.44 -7.09 14.42
C PHE A 43 3.93 -8.09 13.37
N VAL A 44 4.80 -9.03 13.77
CA VAL A 44 5.41 -10.01 12.87
C VAL A 44 5.30 -11.42 13.45
N PRO A 45 4.58 -12.35 12.80
CA PRO A 45 4.57 -13.77 13.19
C PRO A 45 5.96 -14.41 13.03
N VAL A 46 6.35 -15.27 13.96
CA VAL A 46 7.61 -16.02 13.91
C VAL A 46 7.37 -17.52 14.16
N ALA A 47 8.05 -18.37 13.42
CA ALA A 47 8.06 -19.81 13.61
C ALA A 47 9.38 -20.27 14.24
N ALA A 48 9.37 -21.43 14.91
CA ALA A 48 10.60 -22.01 15.44
C ALA A 48 11.67 -22.18 14.34
N GLY A 49 12.87 -21.67 14.59
CA GLY A 49 14.00 -21.64 13.67
C GLY A 49 14.15 -20.35 12.86
N ASP A 50 13.12 -19.51 12.79
CA ASP A 50 13.20 -18.23 12.06
C ASP A 50 14.27 -17.32 12.67
N THR A 51 14.93 -16.53 11.84
CA THR A 51 15.90 -15.50 12.28
C THR A 51 15.31 -14.12 12.03
N LEU A 52 15.35 -13.24 13.03
CA LEU A 52 14.88 -11.87 12.98
C LEU A 52 16.08 -10.93 13.15
N THR A 53 16.36 -10.07 12.17
CA THR A 53 17.40 -9.04 12.26
C THR A 53 16.74 -7.67 12.24
N VAL A 54 17.03 -6.83 13.22
CA VAL A 54 16.58 -5.43 13.27
C VAL A 54 17.78 -4.52 13.03
N THR A 55 17.64 -3.59 12.10
CA THR A 55 18.67 -2.62 11.70
C THR A 55 18.22 -1.21 12.05
N ASN A 56 19.09 -0.46 12.73
CA ASN A 56 18.94 0.96 12.98
C ASN A 56 19.45 1.75 11.77
N ASP A 57 18.57 2.08 10.84
CA ASP A 57 18.95 2.59 9.52
C ASP A 57 19.70 3.94 9.60
N GLU A 58 19.24 4.85 10.47
CA GLU A 58 19.75 6.22 10.58
C GLU A 58 20.57 6.47 11.86
N GLY A 59 20.59 5.51 12.79
CA GLY A 59 21.25 5.66 14.09
C GLY A 59 20.35 6.35 15.12
N GLY A 60 20.75 6.29 16.39
CA GLY A 60 20.09 6.98 17.51
C GLY A 60 18.69 6.48 17.89
N GLN A 61 18.02 5.69 17.04
CA GLN A 61 16.66 5.20 17.27
C GLN A 61 16.62 3.96 18.18
N PRO A 62 16.03 4.04 19.39
CA PRO A 62 15.80 2.87 20.21
C PRO A 62 14.78 1.92 19.57
N CYS A 63 14.90 0.64 19.87
CA CYS A 63 13.98 -0.41 19.45
C CYS A 63 13.49 -1.18 20.66
N GLU A 64 12.19 -1.46 20.74
CA GLU A 64 11.59 -2.35 21.76
C GLU A 64 10.87 -3.51 21.09
N ILE A 65 11.19 -4.73 21.53
CA ILE A 65 10.62 -5.98 21.01
C ILE A 65 9.87 -6.70 22.13
N VAL A 66 8.57 -6.92 21.94
CA VAL A 66 7.73 -7.76 22.82
C VAL A 66 7.43 -9.06 22.08
N ALA A 67 7.93 -10.18 22.59
CA ALA A 67 7.62 -11.49 22.03
C ALA A 67 6.42 -12.11 22.76
N THR A 68 5.50 -12.72 22.00
CA THR A 68 4.28 -13.33 22.51
C THR A 68 4.08 -14.72 21.92
N GLY A 69 3.58 -15.65 22.73
CA GLY A 69 3.10 -16.95 22.27
C GLY A 69 1.76 -16.85 21.53
N LYS A 70 1.30 -17.96 20.96
CA LYS A 70 0.03 -18.05 20.22
C LYS A 70 -1.22 -17.69 21.06
N THR A 71 -1.13 -17.79 22.37
CA THR A 71 -2.23 -17.49 23.31
C THR A 71 -2.15 -16.08 23.91
N GLY A 72 -1.29 -15.21 23.38
CA GLY A 72 -1.09 -13.84 23.87
C GLY A 72 -0.16 -13.70 25.08
N ALA A 73 0.42 -14.81 25.58
CA ALA A 73 1.33 -14.79 26.72
C ALA A 73 2.70 -14.20 26.31
N ILE A 74 3.14 -13.16 27.01
CA ILE A 74 4.41 -12.47 26.74
C ILE A 74 5.58 -13.28 27.30
N ASP A 75 6.55 -13.59 26.45
CA ASP A 75 7.74 -14.37 26.80
C ASP A 75 8.90 -14.08 25.82
N ALA A 76 9.87 -13.27 26.25
CA ALA A 76 11.04 -12.89 25.46
C ALA A 76 11.90 -14.09 25.01
N SER A 77 11.84 -15.23 25.73
CA SER A 77 12.63 -16.41 25.39
C SER A 77 12.22 -17.05 24.07
N ILE A 78 11.03 -16.70 23.55
CA ILE A 78 10.56 -17.09 22.21
C ILE A 78 11.57 -16.68 21.14
N VAL A 79 12.27 -15.56 21.29
CA VAL A 79 13.31 -15.09 20.37
C VAL A 79 14.73 -15.29 20.91
N GLY A 80 14.89 -16.16 21.91
CA GLY A 80 16.19 -16.54 22.46
C GLY A 80 16.84 -15.47 23.35
N ALA A 81 16.08 -14.48 23.83
CA ALA A 81 16.58 -13.39 24.67
C ALA A 81 15.80 -13.26 26.00
N GLY A 82 16.36 -12.54 26.95
CA GLY A 82 15.69 -12.15 28.20
C GLY A 82 15.18 -10.71 28.14
N PRO A 83 14.11 -10.37 28.87
CA PRO A 83 13.63 -8.99 28.93
C PRO A 83 14.64 -8.11 29.68
N ASN A 84 14.87 -6.89 29.17
CA ASN A 84 15.70 -5.86 29.80
C ASN A 84 14.98 -4.49 29.88
N SER A 85 13.72 -4.40 29.42
CA SER A 85 12.87 -3.22 29.56
C SER A 85 11.41 -3.61 29.84
N ASP A 86 10.58 -2.62 30.14
CA ASP A 86 9.16 -2.76 30.48
C ASP A 86 8.22 -2.40 29.31
N ALA A 87 8.74 -2.27 28.09
CA ALA A 87 8.00 -1.83 26.89
C ALA A 87 7.34 -0.44 27.04
N SER A 88 7.89 0.45 27.86
CA SER A 88 7.33 1.79 28.10
C SER A 88 7.19 2.61 26.82
N GLY A 89 8.10 2.48 25.87
CA GLY A 89 8.02 3.12 24.56
C GLY A 89 6.82 2.63 23.74
N LEU A 90 6.69 1.31 23.57
CA LEU A 90 5.53 0.71 22.89
C LEU A 90 4.21 1.10 23.57
N LYS A 91 4.15 1.06 24.91
CA LYS A 91 2.95 1.46 25.67
C LYS A 91 2.57 2.92 25.40
N ALA A 92 3.55 3.82 25.38
CA ALA A 92 3.31 5.24 25.09
C ALA A 92 2.78 5.44 23.66
N LEU A 93 3.37 4.75 22.67
CA LEU A 93 2.89 4.79 21.28
C LEU A 93 1.43 4.34 21.16
N LEU A 94 1.08 3.21 21.80
CA LEU A 94 -0.29 2.68 21.72
C LEU A 94 -1.30 3.54 22.48
N ALA A 95 -0.89 4.24 23.54
CA ALA A 95 -1.75 5.21 24.25
C ALA A 95 -1.97 6.50 23.45
N GLY A 96 -1.15 6.77 22.44
CA GLY A 96 -1.24 7.97 21.60
C GLY A 96 -2.55 8.04 20.79
N PRO A 97 -3.03 9.26 20.48
CA PRO A 97 -4.26 9.48 19.73
C PRO A 97 -4.17 9.11 18.25
N GLU A 98 -2.98 8.73 17.74
CA GLU A 98 -2.80 8.44 16.33
C GLU A 98 -3.63 7.24 15.86
N GLY A 99 -4.35 7.43 14.74
CA GLY A 99 -5.11 6.38 14.07
C GLY A 99 -4.23 5.31 13.41
N SER A 100 -2.96 5.63 13.13
CA SER A 100 -1.97 4.76 12.46
C SER A 100 -1.79 3.41 13.17
N LEU A 101 -1.83 3.40 14.50
CA LEU A 101 -1.67 2.19 15.33
C LEU A 101 -2.99 1.55 15.75
N ARG A 102 -4.14 2.01 15.23
CA ARG A 102 -5.47 1.47 15.58
C ARG A 102 -5.58 -0.02 15.22
N ALA A 103 -5.17 -0.40 14.01
CA ALA A 103 -5.21 -1.80 13.56
C ALA A 103 -4.34 -2.68 14.47
N LEU A 104 -3.12 -2.23 14.81
CA LEU A 104 -2.24 -2.95 15.73
C LEU A 104 -2.86 -3.10 17.12
N ARG A 105 -3.48 -2.04 17.68
CA ARG A 105 -4.20 -2.13 18.96
C ARG A 105 -5.31 -3.17 18.93
N MET A 106 -6.13 -3.17 17.87
CA MET A 106 -7.19 -4.15 17.68
C MET A 106 -6.60 -5.56 17.56
N GLY A 107 -5.52 -5.73 16.81
CA GLY A 107 -4.82 -7.00 16.66
C GLY A 107 -4.22 -7.53 17.97
N ILE A 108 -3.68 -6.66 18.83
CA ILE A 108 -3.17 -6.98 20.17
C ILE A 108 -4.33 -7.44 21.07
N ALA A 109 -5.43 -6.69 21.08
CA ALA A 109 -6.62 -6.99 21.87
C ALA A 109 -7.28 -8.30 21.44
N ALA A 110 -7.45 -8.53 20.13
CA ALA A 110 -8.03 -9.75 19.57
C ALA A 110 -7.21 -11.01 19.92
N ARG A 111 -5.90 -10.86 20.14
CA ARG A 111 -4.98 -11.93 20.53
C ARG A 111 -4.80 -12.07 22.06
N GLY A 112 -5.48 -11.23 22.86
CA GLY A 112 -5.44 -11.29 24.32
C GLY A 112 -4.09 -10.91 24.93
N ILE A 113 -3.29 -10.09 24.24
CA ILE A 113 -1.95 -9.69 24.68
C ILE A 113 -2.07 -8.56 25.72
N ASP A 114 -1.76 -8.84 26.99
CA ASP A 114 -1.77 -7.85 28.08
C ASP A 114 -0.41 -7.17 28.22
N LEU A 115 -0.28 -5.99 27.62
CA LEU A 115 0.96 -5.20 27.69
C LEU A 115 1.24 -4.62 29.09
N ALA A 116 0.29 -4.56 30.02
CA ALA A 116 0.51 -3.95 31.33
C ALA A 116 1.65 -4.64 32.10
N LYS A 117 1.85 -5.94 31.87
CA LYS A 117 2.89 -6.78 32.48
C LYS A 117 4.02 -7.16 31.52
N ALA A 118 4.13 -6.46 30.39
CA ALA A 118 5.12 -6.80 29.36
C ALA A 118 6.56 -6.63 29.87
N GLY A 119 7.37 -7.68 29.69
CA GLY A 119 8.83 -7.55 29.59
C GLY A 119 9.20 -7.49 28.11
N ALA A 120 9.99 -6.48 27.74
CA ALA A 120 10.49 -6.28 26.38
C ALA A 120 12.01 -6.42 26.32
N ILE A 121 12.49 -6.66 25.10
CA ILE A 121 13.90 -6.57 24.73
C ILE A 121 14.08 -5.20 24.10
N ARG A 122 14.88 -4.35 24.74
CA ARG A 122 15.31 -3.08 24.22
C ARG A 122 16.70 -3.22 23.61
N VAL A 123 16.82 -2.80 22.35
CA VAL A 123 18.09 -2.68 21.64
C VAL A 123 18.24 -1.27 21.10
N PHE A 124 19.50 -0.87 20.89
CA PHE A 124 19.90 0.48 20.49
C PHE A 124 19.62 1.59 21.53
N GLY A 125 20.49 2.58 21.53
CA GLY A 125 20.44 3.80 22.31
C GLY A 125 20.66 5.03 21.42
N HIS A 126 20.65 6.22 22.02
CA HIS A 126 20.83 7.50 21.34
C HIS A 126 22.21 7.63 20.66
N ASP A 127 23.20 6.87 21.14
CA ASP A 127 24.58 6.83 20.67
C ASP A 127 24.83 5.71 19.64
N THR A 128 23.80 4.93 19.29
CA THR A 128 23.91 3.85 18.31
C THR A 128 24.18 4.42 16.92
N SER A 129 25.22 3.90 16.26
CA SER A 129 25.59 4.31 14.90
C SER A 129 24.59 3.81 13.85
N ALA A 130 24.42 4.60 12.79
CA ALA A 130 23.63 4.20 11.63
C ALA A 130 24.12 2.87 11.02
N GLY A 131 23.18 2.03 10.60
CA GLY A 131 23.39 0.68 10.05
C GLY A 131 23.64 -0.41 11.08
N GLN A 132 23.76 -0.09 12.38
CA GLN A 132 23.96 -1.11 13.42
C GLN A 132 22.74 -2.04 13.48
N SER A 133 22.99 -3.35 13.62
CA SER A 133 21.94 -4.37 13.57
C SER A 133 22.06 -5.37 14.72
N GLU A 134 20.92 -5.86 15.19
CA GLU A 134 20.81 -6.92 16.21
C GLU A 134 20.01 -8.09 15.65
N THR A 135 20.41 -9.32 15.98
CA THR A 135 19.80 -10.54 15.43
C THR A 135 19.32 -11.48 16.53
N PHE A 136 18.12 -12.01 16.34
CA PHE A 136 17.43 -12.92 17.24
C PHE A 136 17.02 -14.20 16.53
N ALA A 137 16.97 -15.30 17.25
CA ALA A 137 16.55 -16.59 16.73
C ALA A 137 15.28 -17.06 17.44
N ALA A 138 14.20 -17.26 16.68
CA ALA A 138 12.95 -17.79 17.20
C ALA A 138 13.16 -19.24 17.64
N THR A 139 13.05 -19.51 18.94
CA THR A 139 13.20 -20.86 19.51
C THR A 139 11.89 -21.64 19.45
N ARG A 140 10.76 -20.94 19.35
CA ARG A 140 9.39 -21.48 19.34
C ARG A 140 8.48 -20.62 18.47
N ASP A 141 7.34 -21.16 18.07
CA ASP A 141 6.32 -20.41 17.36
C ASP A 141 5.70 -19.32 18.24
N GLY A 142 5.46 -18.15 17.66
CA GLY A 142 4.83 -17.02 18.33
C GLY A 142 4.72 -15.81 17.39
N ALA A 143 4.81 -14.62 17.95
CA ALA A 143 4.92 -13.38 17.22
C ALA A 143 5.76 -12.37 18.01
N VAL A 144 6.23 -11.33 17.31
CA VAL A 144 6.91 -10.19 17.91
C VAL A 144 6.18 -8.90 17.56
N ILE A 145 6.05 -8.01 18.54
CA ILE A 145 5.71 -6.61 18.33
C ILE A 145 7.02 -5.84 18.40
N ILE A 146 7.38 -5.15 17.32
CA ILE A 146 8.62 -4.37 17.22
C ILE A 146 8.23 -2.91 17.12
N ALA A 147 8.72 -2.10 18.06
CA ALA A 147 8.47 -0.68 18.13
C ALA A 147 9.76 0.12 17.90
N ALA A 148 9.62 1.27 17.26
CA ALA A 148 10.61 2.34 17.22
C ALA A 148 10.07 3.51 18.07
N PRO A 149 10.26 3.49 19.40
CA PRO A 149 9.70 4.50 20.28
C PRO A 149 10.22 5.89 19.94
N GLY A 150 9.33 6.87 20.01
CA GLY A 150 9.60 8.24 19.61
C GLY A 150 8.55 9.18 20.18
N GLY A 151 8.97 10.37 20.61
CA GLY A 151 8.09 11.43 21.06
C GLY A 151 7.75 12.41 19.94
N VAL A 152 7.03 13.48 20.30
CA VAL A 152 7.03 14.68 19.45
C VAL A 152 8.47 15.18 19.39
N MET A 153 9.03 15.28 18.19
CA MET A 153 10.39 15.80 17.98
C MET A 153 10.56 17.15 18.67
N ASP A 154 11.56 17.23 19.53
CA ASP A 154 12.11 18.47 20.04
C ASP A 154 13.30 18.87 19.16
N ALA A 155 13.11 19.92 18.36
CA ALA A 155 14.11 20.42 17.43
C ALA A 155 15.41 20.85 18.14
N GLU A 156 15.35 21.25 19.41
CA GLU A 156 16.53 21.63 20.19
C GLU A 156 17.26 20.39 20.73
N ALA A 157 16.52 19.30 21.00
CA ALA A 157 17.09 18.05 21.49
C ALA A 157 17.62 17.15 20.35
N GLN A 158 17.25 17.44 19.09
CA GLN A 158 17.57 16.62 17.92
C GLN A 158 17.16 15.15 18.07
N ASP A 159 16.04 14.88 18.77
CA ASP A 159 15.56 13.55 19.11
C ASP A 159 14.63 12.96 18.03
N THR A 160 15.02 13.16 16.77
CA THR A 160 14.27 12.70 15.60
C THR A 160 14.01 11.19 15.66
N SER A 161 12.75 10.82 15.54
CA SER A 161 12.36 9.41 15.45
C SER A 161 12.51 8.92 14.00
N THR A 162 13.38 7.94 13.80
CA THR A 162 13.74 7.40 12.49
C THR A 162 13.19 5.98 12.32
N PRO A 163 13.01 5.49 11.08
CA PRO A 163 12.54 4.14 10.86
C PRO A 163 13.60 3.08 11.23
N LEU A 164 13.13 1.86 11.50
CA LEU A 164 13.96 0.67 11.62
C LEU A 164 13.62 -0.32 10.49
N THR A 165 14.62 -1.01 9.95
CA THR A 165 14.41 -2.12 9.02
C THR A 165 14.44 -3.45 9.77
N VAL A 166 13.50 -4.35 9.47
CA VAL A 166 13.42 -5.68 10.06
C VAL A 166 13.46 -6.72 8.96
N MET A 167 14.42 -7.64 9.03
CA MET A 167 14.55 -8.78 8.13
C MET A 167 14.17 -10.07 8.86
N VAL A 168 13.24 -10.84 8.30
CA VAL A 168 12.91 -12.19 8.79
C VAL A 168 13.40 -13.21 7.77
N LYS A 169 14.22 -14.15 8.21
CA LYS A 169 14.61 -15.33 7.43
C LYS A 169 13.89 -16.55 7.99
N ARG A 170 12.94 -17.07 7.21
CA ARG A 170 12.12 -18.25 7.51
C ARG A 170 12.96 -19.51 7.49
N ALA A 171 12.88 -20.32 8.54
CA ALA A 171 13.55 -21.62 8.59
C ALA A 171 12.91 -22.65 7.65
N THR A 172 11.59 -22.56 7.49
CA THR A 172 10.82 -23.47 6.62
C THR A 172 10.29 -22.71 5.41
N LEU A 173 10.78 -23.07 4.22
CA LEU A 173 10.28 -22.53 2.96
C LEU A 173 8.94 -23.19 2.61
N LYS A 174 7.86 -22.41 2.56
CA LYS A 174 6.56 -22.89 2.06
C LYS A 174 6.64 -23.08 0.54
N SER A 175 6.08 -24.19 0.02
CA SER A 175 6.10 -24.51 -1.42
C SER A 175 5.20 -23.62 -2.27
N GLN A 176 4.22 -22.95 -1.64
CA GLN A 176 3.50 -21.78 -2.16
C GLN A 176 3.58 -20.71 -1.08
N VAL A 177 4.05 -19.51 -1.42
CA VAL A 177 4.02 -18.37 -0.51
C VAL A 177 2.57 -17.88 -0.47
N ARG A 178 1.76 -18.46 0.40
CA ARG A 178 0.45 -17.91 0.74
C ARG A 178 0.65 -16.92 1.86
N PHE A 179 0.39 -15.65 1.59
CA PHE A 179 0.50 -14.57 2.55
C PHE A 179 -0.71 -14.58 3.49
N GLU A 180 -0.47 -14.27 4.76
CA GLU A 180 -1.58 -14.05 5.69
C GLU A 180 -2.26 -12.72 5.34
N LEU A 181 -3.59 -12.69 5.47
CA LEU A 181 -4.32 -11.44 5.30
C LEU A 181 -3.85 -10.40 6.32
N PRO A 182 -3.77 -9.12 5.92
CA PRO A 182 -3.58 -8.06 6.89
C PRO A 182 -4.74 -8.03 7.90
N ASP A 183 -4.43 -7.58 9.12
CA ASP A 183 -5.45 -7.33 10.14
C ASP A 183 -6.54 -6.38 9.57
N PRO A 184 -7.84 -6.60 9.89
CA PRO A 184 -8.92 -5.74 9.41
C PRO A 184 -8.74 -4.26 9.78
N LEU A 185 -9.20 -3.35 8.91
CA LEU A 185 -9.16 -1.90 9.17
C LEU A 185 -10.13 -1.47 10.29
N ALA A 186 -11.21 -2.25 10.46
CA ALA A 186 -12.21 -2.16 11.52
C ALA A 186 -12.91 -3.52 11.64
N ASP A 187 -13.93 -3.65 12.52
CA ASP A 187 -14.72 -4.88 12.60
C ASP A 187 -15.50 -5.11 11.29
N PRO A 188 -15.25 -6.21 10.56
CA PRO A 188 -15.88 -6.44 9.27
C PRO A 188 -17.36 -6.82 9.42
N VAL A 189 -18.20 -6.26 8.54
CA VAL A 189 -19.61 -6.65 8.36
C VAL A 189 -19.70 -7.86 7.42
N LEU A 190 -18.84 -7.89 6.40
CA LEU A 190 -18.62 -9.01 5.49
C LEU A 190 -17.12 -9.34 5.49
N ASP A 191 -16.80 -10.62 5.47
CA ASP A 191 -15.44 -11.15 5.31
C ASP A 191 -15.52 -12.35 4.35
N LEU A 192 -15.12 -12.13 3.09
CA LEU A 192 -15.40 -13.01 1.96
C LEU A 192 -14.13 -13.32 1.17
N ARG A 193 -13.83 -14.60 0.99
CA ARG A 193 -12.75 -15.08 0.12
C ARG A 193 -13.29 -15.42 -1.26
N VAL A 194 -12.86 -14.69 -2.30
CA VAL A 194 -13.08 -15.05 -3.70
C VAL A 194 -11.94 -15.95 -4.13
N LYS A 195 -12.24 -17.24 -4.31
CA LYS A 195 -11.23 -18.25 -4.65
C LYS A 195 -10.69 -18.02 -6.07
N THR A 196 -9.45 -18.40 -6.30
CA THR A 196 -8.77 -18.35 -7.60
C THR A 196 -9.70 -18.84 -8.71
N SER A 197 -9.76 -18.08 -9.80
CA SER A 197 -10.56 -18.40 -10.99
C SER A 197 -12.07 -18.50 -10.75
N THR A 198 -12.60 -17.87 -9.69
CA THR A 198 -14.04 -17.80 -9.39
C THR A 198 -14.49 -16.35 -9.17
N ALA A 199 -15.80 -16.14 -9.11
CA ALA A 199 -16.38 -14.88 -8.67
C ALA A 199 -17.38 -15.09 -7.53
N SER A 200 -17.65 -14.04 -6.77
CA SER A 200 -18.70 -14.02 -5.75
C SER A 200 -19.44 -12.69 -5.78
N SER A 201 -20.78 -12.75 -5.71
CA SER A 201 -21.62 -11.57 -5.57
C SER A 201 -21.98 -11.32 -4.10
N TYR A 202 -22.07 -10.05 -3.72
CA TYR A 202 -22.33 -9.63 -2.35
C TYR A 202 -23.11 -8.31 -2.31
N PHE A 203 -23.82 -8.07 -1.20
CA PHE A 203 -24.59 -6.85 -1.00
C PHE A 203 -23.84 -5.89 -0.08
N VAL A 204 -23.89 -4.60 -0.40
CA VAL A 204 -23.29 -3.54 0.41
C VAL A 204 -24.30 -2.41 0.56
N LYS A 205 -24.53 -1.97 1.80
CA LYS A 205 -25.49 -0.90 2.08
C LYS A 205 -24.90 0.46 1.72
N ALA A 206 -25.76 1.41 1.33
CA ALA A 206 -25.37 2.81 1.16
C ALA A 206 -24.62 3.33 2.40
N GLY A 207 -23.47 3.96 2.18
CA GLY A 207 -22.61 4.53 3.19
C GLY A 207 -21.53 3.58 3.75
N ASP A 208 -21.72 2.26 3.62
CA ASP A 208 -20.73 1.26 4.05
C ASP A 208 -19.53 1.21 3.08
N TYR A 209 -18.43 0.64 3.56
CA TYR A 209 -17.18 0.53 2.81
C TYR A 209 -16.98 -0.89 2.26
N ILE A 210 -16.25 -0.98 1.15
CA ILE A 210 -15.82 -2.23 0.50
C ILE A 210 -14.30 -2.19 0.40
N GLN A 211 -13.62 -3.15 1.00
CA GLN A 211 -12.19 -3.33 0.83
C GLN A 211 -11.95 -4.54 -0.05
N ILE A 212 -11.29 -4.35 -1.19
CA ILE A 212 -10.88 -5.43 -2.09
C ILE A 212 -9.37 -5.56 -1.99
N ILE A 213 -8.89 -6.72 -1.58
CA ILE A 213 -7.51 -7.00 -1.20
C ILE A 213 -6.93 -8.05 -2.16
N ASP A 214 -5.78 -7.73 -2.74
CA ASP A 214 -4.91 -8.71 -3.37
C ASP A 214 -4.15 -9.46 -2.26
N VAL A 215 -4.37 -10.76 -2.15
CA VAL A 215 -3.92 -11.52 -0.98
C VAL A 215 -2.44 -11.84 -1.09
N ASP A 216 -2.04 -12.36 -2.24
CA ASP A 216 -0.71 -12.90 -2.47
C ASP A 216 0.16 -11.99 -3.36
N GLY A 217 -0.38 -10.83 -3.73
CA GLY A 217 0.24 -9.92 -4.68
C GLY A 217 0.06 -10.40 -6.11
N ARG A 218 0.15 -9.46 -7.03
CA ARG A 218 0.00 -9.68 -8.47
C ARG A 218 -1.29 -10.36 -8.93
N GLN A 219 -2.30 -10.49 -8.08
CA GLN A 219 -3.60 -10.98 -8.50
C GLN A 219 -4.52 -9.82 -8.81
N CYS A 220 -5.04 -9.82 -10.04
CA CYS A 220 -5.99 -8.82 -10.45
C CYS A 220 -7.44 -9.24 -10.20
N THR A 221 -8.32 -8.26 -10.11
CA THR A 221 -9.74 -8.52 -9.93
C THR A 221 -10.61 -7.63 -10.77
N ASP A 222 -11.46 -8.26 -11.56
CA ASP A 222 -12.57 -7.62 -12.22
C ASP A 222 -13.67 -7.38 -11.19
N PHE A 223 -14.09 -6.13 -11.06
CA PHE A 223 -15.14 -5.68 -10.17
C PHE A 223 -16.28 -5.01 -10.95
N GLN A 224 -17.51 -5.30 -10.55
CA GLN A 224 -18.70 -4.70 -11.12
C GLN A 224 -19.76 -4.51 -10.03
N CYS A 225 -20.63 -3.50 -10.16
CA CYS A 225 -21.71 -3.27 -9.22
C CYS A 225 -22.95 -2.64 -9.86
N PHE A 226 -24.08 -2.77 -9.18
CA PHE A 226 -25.38 -2.30 -9.61
C PHE A 226 -26.05 -1.58 -8.44
N SER A 227 -26.82 -0.54 -8.74
CA SER A 227 -27.79 -0.04 -7.76
C SER A 227 -28.81 -1.13 -7.46
N ALA A 228 -28.87 -1.60 -6.21
CA ALA A 228 -29.78 -2.67 -5.78
C ALA A 228 -31.25 -2.32 -6.10
N ARG A 229 -31.63 -1.06 -5.89
CA ARG A 229 -32.99 -0.57 -6.17
C ARG A 229 -33.34 -0.53 -7.67
N LYS A 230 -32.36 -0.35 -8.54
CA LYS A 230 -32.56 -0.45 -10.00
C LYS A 230 -32.70 -1.91 -10.41
N LEU A 231 -31.84 -2.76 -9.86
CA LEU A 231 -31.88 -4.20 -10.13
C LEU A 231 -33.20 -4.85 -9.65
N ASP A 232 -33.73 -4.45 -8.49
CA ASP A 232 -35.05 -4.87 -8.00
C ASP A 232 -36.20 -4.52 -8.97
N LYS A 233 -36.00 -3.54 -9.85
CA LYS A 233 -36.94 -3.10 -10.88
C LYS A 233 -36.61 -3.69 -12.26
N GLY A 234 -35.65 -4.59 -12.36
CA GLY A 234 -35.17 -5.16 -13.62
C GLY A 234 -34.34 -4.19 -14.47
N VAL A 235 -33.84 -3.10 -13.90
CA VAL A 235 -32.98 -2.14 -14.59
C VAL A 235 -31.51 -2.50 -14.31
N GLU A 236 -30.86 -3.15 -15.26
CA GLU A 236 -29.48 -3.65 -15.13
C GLU A 236 -28.40 -2.63 -15.49
N HIS A 237 -28.62 -1.37 -15.12
CA HIS A 237 -27.63 -0.30 -15.29
C HIS A 237 -26.48 -0.51 -14.29
N ALA A 238 -25.46 -1.23 -14.76
CA ALA A 238 -24.25 -1.53 -14.01
C ALA A 238 -23.30 -0.32 -14.00
N LEU A 239 -22.26 -0.38 -13.17
CA LEU A 239 -21.13 0.55 -13.26
C LEU A 239 -20.61 0.60 -14.69
N ASP A 240 -20.64 1.80 -15.25
CA ASP A 240 -20.28 2.11 -16.62
C ASP A 240 -18.96 2.89 -16.65
N VAL A 241 -17.91 2.22 -17.10
CA VAL A 241 -16.58 2.81 -17.20
C VAL A 241 -16.50 3.94 -18.23
N THR A 242 -17.34 3.95 -19.27
CA THR A 242 -17.32 5.02 -20.28
C THR A 242 -17.91 6.30 -19.71
N THR A 243 -19.11 6.23 -19.11
CA THR A 243 -19.69 7.35 -18.36
C THR A 243 -18.72 7.85 -17.29
N THR A 244 -18.10 6.93 -16.55
CA THR A 244 -17.14 7.28 -15.51
C THR A 244 -15.95 8.07 -16.06
N ARG A 245 -15.26 7.58 -17.10
CA ARG A 245 -14.12 8.29 -17.71
C ARG A 245 -14.53 9.65 -18.26
N THR A 246 -15.71 9.75 -18.87
CA THR A 246 -16.24 11.02 -19.38
C THR A 246 -16.47 12.04 -18.28
N LEU A 247 -17.06 11.63 -17.15
CA LEU A 247 -17.37 12.55 -16.04
C LEU A 247 -16.14 12.90 -15.20
N MET A 248 -15.20 11.97 -15.04
CA MET A 248 -14.01 12.17 -14.22
C MET A 248 -12.83 12.78 -14.99
N GLY A 249 -12.84 12.72 -16.33
CA GLY A 249 -11.72 13.17 -17.15
C GLY A 249 -10.42 12.39 -16.87
N HIS A 250 -10.54 11.16 -16.35
CA HIS A 250 -9.43 10.31 -15.93
C HIS A 250 -9.66 8.87 -16.40
N ALA A 251 -8.60 8.11 -16.67
CA ALA A 251 -8.70 6.74 -17.19
C ALA A 251 -9.43 5.78 -16.22
N TYR A 252 -9.29 6.01 -14.93
CA TYR A 252 -9.99 5.34 -13.84
C TYR A 252 -9.98 6.24 -12.59
N PRO A 253 -11.07 6.31 -11.81
CA PRO A 253 -11.10 7.06 -10.56
C PRO A 253 -9.99 6.75 -9.56
N MET A 254 -9.54 7.79 -8.83
CA MET A 254 -8.52 7.72 -7.77
C MET A 254 -9.01 8.49 -6.53
N PRO A 255 -8.53 8.18 -5.31
CA PRO A 255 -8.87 8.97 -4.12
C PRO A 255 -8.66 10.47 -4.33
N GLY A 256 -9.64 11.29 -3.94
CA GLY A 256 -9.61 12.75 -4.11
C GLY A 256 -10.76 13.28 -4.96
N LEU A 257 -10.49 14.28 -5.80
CA LEU A 257 -11.53 14.99 -6.57
C LEU A 257 -12.22 14.09 -7.60
N HIS A 258 -11.47 13.21 -8.26
CA HIS A 258 -11.95 12.33 -9.34
C HIS A 258 -12.17 10.89 -8.86
N ALA A 259 -12.86 10.73 -7.74
CA ALA A 259 -12.92 9.46 -7.02
C ALA A 259 -14.15 8.58 -7.31
N LYS A 260 -15.07 8.97 -8.20
CA LYS A 260 -16.38 8.30 -8.31
C LYS A 260 -16.53 7.48 -9.59
N TYR A 261 -17.19 6.34 -9.45
CA TYR A 261 -17.71 5.57 -10.58
C TYR A 261 -19.23 5.72 -10.70
N TYR A 262 -19.74 5.66 -11.93
CA TYR A 262 -21.11 5.97 -12.29
C TYR A 262 -21.73 4.86 -13.14
N ASP A 263 -23.06 4.77 -13.16
CA ASP A 263 -23.80 3.94 -14.13
C ASP A 263 -24.16 4.71 -15.42
N GLN A 264 -24.92 4.09 -16.33
CA GLN A 264 -25.35 4.68 -17.60
C GLN A 264 -26.24 5.93 -17.45
N ASP A 265 -26.92 6.10 -16.30
CA ASP A 265 -27.75 7.28 -16.01
C ASP A 265 -26.97 8.35 -15.22
N MET A 266 -25.64 8.22 -15.16
CA MET A 266 -24.76 9.09 -14.36
C MET A 266 -25.09 9.06 -12.85
N LEU A 267 -25.70 7.98 -12.34
CA LEU A 267 -25.86 7.80 -10.90
C LEU A 267 -24.52 7.39 -10.30
N PRO A 268 -24.00 8.12 -9.29
CA PRO A 268 -22.78 7.71 -8.60
C PRO A 268 -23.02 6.44 -7.76
N LEU A 269 -22.21 5.41 -7.98
CA LEU A 269 -22.35 4.10 -7.31
C LEU A 269 -21.34 3.92 -6.19
N ILE A 270 -20.06 4.18 -6.46
CA ILE A 270 -18.97 4.03 -5.50
C ILE A 270 -18.02 5.22 -5.55
N GLU A 271 -17.36 5.51 -4.44
CA GLU A 271 -16.25 6.46 -4.30
C GLU A 271 -14.98 5.71 -3.86
N VAL A 272 -13.84 5.94 -4.51
CA VAL A 272 -12.53 5.42 -4.08
C VAL A 272 -12.03 6.27 -2.91
N VAL A 273 -11.81 5.61 -1.78
CA VAL A 273 -11.40 6.24 -0.51
C VAL A 273 -9.91 6.03 -0.30
N GLN A 274 -9.44 4.78 -0.44
CA GLN A 274 -8.02 4.45 -0.34
C GLN A 274 -7.59 3.58 -1.49
N ASP A 275 -6.36 3.74 -1.93
CA ASP A 275 -5.73 2.89 -2.94
C ASP A 275 -4.26 2.70 -2.59
N THR A 276 -3.83 1.45 -2.37
CA THR A 276 -2.45 1.13 -2.05
C THR A 276 -1.60 0.64 -3.23
N CYS A 277 -2.22 0.45 -4.40
CA CYS A 277 -1.55 -0.02 -5.61
C CYS A 277 -1.26 1.12 -6.58
N GLY A 278 -2.20 2.05 -6.77
CA GLY A 278 -2.06 3.19 -7.68
C GLY A 278 -2.15 2.86 -9.18
N ARG A 279 -2.47 1.61 -9.53
CA ARG A 279 -2.49 1.12 -10.92
C ARG A 279 -3.66 0.18 -11.13
N HIS A 280 -4.55 0.61 -12.03
CA HIS A 280 -5.80 -0.05 -12.34
C HIS A 280 -6.13 0.11 -13.82
N ASP A 281 -7.23 -0.51 -14.22
CA ASP A 281 -7.85 -0.33 -15.51
C ASP A 281 -9.35 -0.14 -15.35
N ALA A 282 -9.92 0.74 -16.17
CA ALA A 282 -11.35 0.92 -16.32
C ALA A 282 -11.65 1.30 -17.78
N PHE A 283 -11.04 0.60 -18.74
CA PHE A 283 -11.22 0.79 -20.18
C PHE A 283 -11.19 -0.52 -20.96
N ALA A 284 -10.60 -1.61 -20.45
CA ALA A 284 -10.75 -2.94 -21.03
C ALA A 284 -11.98 -3.69 -20.47
N LEU A 285 -12.34 -4.79 -21.13
CA LEU A 285 -13.36 -5.72 -20.65
C LEU A 285 -12.72 -6.74 -19.71
N ALA A 286 -13.54 -7.32 -18.85
CA ALA A 286 -13.20 -8.56 -18.17
C ALA A 286 -12.93 -9.66 -19.18
N CYS A 287 -11.95 -10.53 -18.89
CA CYS A 287 -11.61 -11.61 -19.81
C CYS A 287 -12.84 -12.47 -20.11
N ALA A 288 -12.90 -12.99 -21.34
CA ALA A 288 -14.06 -13.68 -21.90
C ALA A 288 -13.59 -14.86 -22.75
N ALA A 289 -14.47 -15.84 -23.00
CA ALA A 289 -14.16 -17.00 -23.84
C ALA A 289 -13.50 -16.62 -25.18
N LYS A 290 -14.02 -15.57 -25.85
CA LYS A 290 -13.45 -15.06 -27.12
C LYS A 290 -11.96 -14.72 -27.02
N TYR A 291 -11.52 -14.09 -25.93
CA TYR A 291 -10.11 -13.72 -25.75
C TYR A 291 -9.22 -14.96 -25.82
N TYR A 292 -9.55 -15.99 -25.04
CA TYR A 292 -8.78 -17.23 -24.96
C TYR A 292 -8.91 -18.08 -26.22
N ASP A 293 -10.10 -18.17 -26.81
CA ASP A 293 -10.33 -18.88 -28.06
C ASP A 293 -9.42 -18.34 -29.18
N ASP A 294 -9.34 -17.01 -29.32
CA ASP A 294 -8.54 -16.34 -30.37
C ASP A 294 -7.03 -16.56 -30.20
N ILE A 295 -6.54 -16.75 -28.97
CA ILE A 295 -5.12 -17.03 -28.67
C ILE A 295 -4.81 -18.53 -28.53
N GLY A 296 -5.78 -19.41 -28.81
CA GLY A 296 -5.57 -20.86 -28.89
C GLY A 296 -5.81 -21.66 -27.60
N TYR A 297 -6.54 -21.09 -26.63
CA TYR A 297 -6.87 -21.72 -25.34
C TYR A 297 -8.40 -21.89 -25.16
N PRO A 298 -9.07 -22.69 -26.00
CA PRO A 298 -10.52 -22.83 -25.92
C PRO A 298 -10.99 -23.50 -24.62
N GLY A 299 -12.10 -23.00 -24.06
CA GLY A 299 -12.68 -23.50 -22.81
C GLY A 299 -11.95 -23.04 -21.55
N HIS A 300 -11.01 -22.10 -21.67
CA HIS A 300 -10.35 -21.49 -20.52
C HIS A 300 -11.35 -20.74 -19.63
N ILE A 301 -11.20 -20.89 -18.31
CA ILE A 301 -12.02 -20.18 -17.32
C ILE A 301 -11.84 -18.66 -17.52
N ASN A 302 -12.91 -17.88 -17.39
CA ASN A 302 -12.85 -16.44 -17.64
C ASN A 302 -13.79 -15.64 -16.72
N CYS A 303 -13.46 -14.37 -16.50
CA CYS A 303 -14.18 -13.49 -15.59
C CYS A 303 -15.62 -13.20 -16.04
N SER A 304 -15.86 -13.11 -17.34
CA SER A 304 -17.20 -12.83 -17.86
C SER A 304 -18.19 -13.97 -17.56
N GLU A 305 -17.76 -15.22 -17.71
CA GLU A 305 -18.56 -16.38 -17.29
C GLU A 305 -18.66 -16.51 -15.77
N ASN A 306 -17.58 -16.21 -15.04
CA ASN A 306 -17.61 -16.16 -13.59
C ASN A 306 -18.65 -15.16 -13.06
N PHE A 307 -18.74 -13.97 -13.67
CA PHE A 307 -19.79 -12.99 -13.37
C PHE A 307 -21.19 -13.51 -13.67
N ASN A 308 -21.39 -14.10 -14.86
CA ASN A 308 -22.69 -14.69 -15.22
C ASN A 308 -23.14 -15.74 -14.20
N TYR A 309 -22.22 -16.58 -13.71
CA TYR A 309 -22.50 -17.55 -12.67
C TYR A 309 -22.82 -16.88 -11.33
N ALA A 310 -21.97 -15.98 -10.86
CA ALA A 310 -22.09 -15.33 -9.55
C ALA A 310 -23.32 -14.39 -9.43
N LEU A 311 -23.82 -13.87 -10.55
CA LEU A 311 -24.98 -12.97 -10.61
C LEU A 311 -26.28 -13.67 -11.01
N LYS A 312 -26.27 -14.97 -11.31
CA LYS A 312 -27.45 -15.74 -11.76
C LYS A 312 -28.67 -15.55 -10.83
N ASP A 313 -28.44 -15.65 -9.52
CA ASP A 313 -29.51 -15.56 -8.52
C ASP A 313 -29.89 -14.11 -8.18
N ARG A 314 -29.28 -13.12 -8.86
CA ARG A 314 -29.58 -11.68 -8.74
C ARG A 314 -30.45 -11.16 -9.88
N GLY A 315 -30.91 -12.04 -10.78
CA GLY A 315 -31.77 -11.66 -11.91
C GLY A 315 -31.05 -10.85 -12.98
N VAL A 316 -29.72 -10.94 -13.05
CA VAL A 316 -28.90 -10.23 -14.05
C VAL A 316 -28.76 -11.11 -15.31
N THR A 317 -29.00 -10.51 -16.46
CA THR A 317 -28.88 -11.16 -17.77
C THR A 317 -27.42 -11.50 -18.08
N PRO A 318 -27.09 -12.75 -18.46
CA PRO A 318 -25.74 -13.13 -18.87
C PRO A 318 -25.22 -12.33 -20.06
N ARG A 319 -23.91 -12.04 -20.06
CA ARG A 319 -23.24 -11.28 -21.13
C ARG A 319 -22.04 -12.06 -21.65
N ALA A 320 -21.75 -11.94 -22.94
CA ALA A 320 -20.60 -12.59 -23.56
C ALA A 320 -19.25 -11.96 -23.13
N GLY A 321 -19.28 -10.67 -22.80
CA GLY A 321 -18.16 -9.93 -22.25
C GLY A 321 -18.68 -8.85 -21.31
N TRP A 322 -18.02 -8.68 -20.17
CA TRP A 322 -18.40 -7.69 -19.17
C TRP A 322 -17.45 -6.51 -19.21
N MET A 323 -18.01 -5.30 -19.19
CA MET A 323 -17.23 -4.16 -18.72
C MET A 323 -17.03 -4.27 -17.21
N ALA A 324 -15.86 -3.89 -16.71
CA ALA A 324 -15.53 -3.98 -15.30
C ALA A 324 -14.54 -2.88 -14.91
N VAL A 325 -14.45 -2.63 -13.62
CA VAL A 325 -13.29 -1.99 -13.02
C VAL A 325 -12.27 -3.09 -12.75
N ASN A 326 -11.12 -2.99 -13.38
CA ASN A 326 -10.06 -3.97 -13.36
C ASN A 326 -9.03 -3.52 -12.31
N PHE A 327 -9.28 -3.84 -11.04
CA PHE A 327 -8.36 -3.48 -9.97
C PHE A 327 -7.06 -4.29 -10.06
N PHE A 328 -5.96 -3.66 -9.66
CA PHE A 328 -4.56 -4.12 -9.74
C PHE A 328 -3.97 -4.39 -11.14
N PHE A 329 -4.77 -4.36 -12.21
CA PHE A 329 -4.27 -4.54 -13.58
C PHE A 329 -3.26 -3.45 -13.95
N ASN A 330 -2.06 -3.86 -14.38
CA ASN A 330 -1.08 -2.99 -15.00
C ASN A 330 -1.25 -3.00 -16.53
N THR A 331 -2.37 -2.46 -16.99
CA THR A 331 -2.60 -2.21 -18.42
C THR A 331 -2.44 -0.73 -18.73
N GLY A 332 -2.11 -0.43 -19.97
CA GLY A 332 -1.95 0.95 -20.43
C GLY A 332 -2.18 1.07 -21.92
N ILE A 333 -2.33 2.32 -22.36
CA ILE A 333 -2.34 2.69 -23.77
C ILE A 333 -1.12 3.57 -23.97
N ASP A 334 -0.22 3.17 -24.86
CA ASP A 334 1.00 3.93 -25.14
C ASP A 334 0.74 5.14 -26.05
N ALA A 335 1.81 5.89 -26.37
CA ALA A 335 1.73 7.06 -27.24
C ALA A 335 1.33 6.73 -28.69
N HIS A 336 1.35 5.45 -29.09
CA HIS A 336 0.93 4.97 -30.40
C HIS A 336 -0.51 4.42 -30.39
N GLY A 337 -1.20 4.47 -29.25
CA GLY A 337 -2.54 3.93 -29.12
C GLY A 337 -2.59 2.41 -28.97
N VAL A 338 -1.46 1.77 -28.68
CA VAL A 338 -1.40 0.32 -28.45
C VAL A 338 -1.75 0.03 -27.01
N MET A 339 -2.75 -0.83 -26.81
CA MET A 339 -3.06 -1.38 -25.49
C MET A 339 -2.06 -2.48 -25.16
N TYR A 340 -1.49 -2.44 -23.96
CA TYR A 340 -0.59 -3.46 -23.44
C TYR A 340 -1.01 -3.88 -22.03
N ALA A 341 -0.57 -5.08 -21.64
CA ALA A 341 -0.68 -5.61 -20.28
C ALA A 341 0.72 -6.02 -19.81
N ASP A 342 1.01 -5.75 -18.55
CA ASP A 342 2.28 -6.09 -17.91
C ASP A 342 2.01 -6.60 -16.48
N GLU A 343 3.05 -7.04 -15.78
CA GLU A 343 2.91 -7.55 -14.41
C GLU A 343 2.32 -6.47 -13.48
N PRO A 344 1.31 -6.81 -12.67
CA PRO A 344 0.73 -5.90 -11.69
C PRO A 344 1.75 -5.33 -10.71
N TRP A 345 1.46 -4.14 -10.19
CA TRP A 345 2.27 -3.50 -9.16
C TRP A 345 1.84 -3.89 -7.73
N SER A 346 0.71 -4.59 -7.60
CA SER A 346 0.18 -4.98 -6.30
C SER A 346 1.11 -5.95 -5.58
N HIS A 347 1.34 -5.66 -4.31
CA HIS A 347 2.03 -6.50 -3.35
C HIS A 347 1.00 -7.27 -2.51
N PRO A 348 1.40 -8.36 -1.83
CA PRO A 348 0.54 -9.05 -0.90
C PRO A 348 -0.07 -8.08 0.13
N GLY A 349 -1.38 -8.11 0.28
CA GLY A 349 -2.14 -7.23 1.17
C GLY A 349 -2.45 -5.85 0.60
N ASP A 350 -1.99 -5.50 -0.61
CA ASP A 350 -2.43 -4.27 -1.26
C ASP A 350 -3.95 -4.30 -1.52
N TYR A 351 -4.60 -3.14 -1.39
CA TYR A 351 -6.04 -3.05 -1.46
C TYR A 351 -6.53 -1.72 -2.04
N VAL A 352 -7.79 -1.75 -2.49
CA VAL A 352 -8.61 -0.57 -2.70
C VAL A 352 -9.73 -0.55 -1.68
N LEU A 353 -9.97 0.62 -1.07
CA LEU A 353 -11.09 0.86 -0.18
C LEU A 353 -12.09 1.78 -0.87
N LEU A 354 -13.31 1.30 -1.04
CA LEU A 354 -14.40 1.97 -1.73
C LEU A 354 -15.50 2.32 -0.73
N ARG A 355 -16.27 3.37 -0.98
CA ARG A 355 -17.49 3.70 -0.25
C ARG A 355 -18.70 3.53 -1.16
N ALA A 356 -19.71 2.80 -0.71
CA ALA A 356 -20.97 2.66 -1.41
C ALA A 356 -21.79 3.97 -1.30
N LEU A 357 -22.16 4.57 -2.43
CA LEU A 357 -22.95 5.81 -2.49
C LEU A 357 -24.46 5.56 -2.59
N THR A 358 -24.85 4.32 -2.83
CA THR A 358 -26.21 3.79 -2.80
C THR A 358 -26.17 2.35 -2.28
N ASP A 359 -27.31 1.70 -2.08
CA ASP A 359 -27.35 0.25 -1.84
C ASP A 359 -26.91 -0.48 -3.11
N LEU A 360 -25.95 -1.40 -2.98
CA LEU A 360 -25.28 -2.04 -4.10
C LEU A 360 -25.40 -3.57 -4.06
N VAL A 361 -25.57 -4.16 -5.25
CA VAL A 361 -25.18 -5.54 -5.52
C VAL A 361 -23.84 -5.49 -6.25
N CYS A 362 -22.80 -6.04 -5.64
CA CYS A 362 -21.44 -6.07 -6.15
C CYS A 362 -21.07 -7.49 -6.58
N VAL A 363 -20.06 -7.59 -7.46
CA VAL A 363 -19.40 -8.84 -7.82
C VAL A 363 -17.90 -8.57 -8.01
N SER A 364 -17.09 -9.51 -7.52
CA SER A 364 -15.63 -9.53 -7.74
C SER A 364 -15.25 -10.91 -8.28
N SER A 365 -14.42 -10.93 -9.34
CA SER A 365 -13.83 -12.15 -9.91
C SER A 365 -12.32 -12.13 -9.64
N ALA A 366 -11.77 -13.22 -9.11
CA ALA A 366 -10.33 -13.44 -9.11
C ALA A 366 -9.93 -13.87 -10.53
N CYS A 367 -9.28 -12.97 -11.27
CA CYS A 367 -8.96 -13.17 -12.67
C CYS A 367 -8.17 -14.48 -12.89
N PRO A 368 -8.64 -15.38 -13.78
CA PRO A 368 -8.00 -16.66 -14.03
C PRO A 368 -6.85 -16.57 -15.04
N ASP A 369 -6.55 -15.40 -15.60
CA ASP A 369 -5.61 -15.28 -16.71
C ASP A 369 -4.19 -15.69 -16.31
N ASP A 370 -3.76 -16.84 -16.80
CA ASP A 370 -2.40 -17.38 -16.70
C ASP A 370 -1.67 -17.37 -18.06
N THR A 371 -2.32 -16.83 -19.10
CA THR A 371 -1.81 -16.80 -20.48
C THR A 371 -1.06 -15.51 -20.80
N SER A 372 -1.10 -14.53 -19.89
CA SER A 372 -0.47 -13.22 -20.01
C SER A 372 0.16 -12.79 -18.67
N PRO A 373 0.96 -11.70 -18.63
CA PRO A 373 1.57 -11.22 -17.40
C PRO A 373 0.55 -10.60 -16.42
N ALA A 374 -0.73 -10.47 -16.80
CA ALA A 374 -1.75 -9.74 -16.04
C ALA A 374 -1.97 -10.24 -14.60
N ASN A 375 -1.70 -11.51 -14.28
CA ASN A 375 -1.71 -12.02 -12.89
C ASN A 375 -0.34 -12.50 -12.41
N GLY A 376 0.75 -11.93 -12.96
CA GLY A 376 2.10 -12.43 -12.70
C GLY A 376 2.29 -13.90 -13.07
N TRP A 377 1.52 -14.40 -14.05
CA TRP A 377 1.49 -15.79 -14.52
C TRP A 377 1.02 -16.84 -13.49
N ASN A 378 0.55 -16.42 -12.31
CA ASN A 378 0.16 -17.33 -11.24
C ASN A 378 -1.09 -16.81 -10.53
N PRO A 379 -2.30 -17.15 -11.03
CA PRO A 379 -3.54 -16.75 -10.40
C PRO A 379 -3.63 -17.20 -8.94
N THR A 380 -4.04 -16.30 -8.06
CA THR A 380 -4.27 -16.50 -6.63
C THR A 380 -5.66 -16.00 -6.22
N ASP A 381 -5.90 -15.90 -4.92
CA ASP A 381 -7.20 -15.51 -4.37
C ASP A 381 -7.34 -13.99 -4.24
N ILE A 382 -8.59 -13.51 -4.27
CA ILE A 382 -8.94 -12.14 -3.87
C ILE A 382 -9.72 -12.20 -2.57
N HIS A 383 -9.56 -11.19 -1.72
CA HIS A 383 -10.32 -11.07 -0.50
C HIS A 383 -11.15 -9.79 -0.47
N VAL A 384 -12.40 -9.89 -0.01
CA VAL A 384 -13.32 -8.77 0.11
C VAL A 384 -13.77 -8.66 1.55
N ARG A 385 -13.63 -7.47 2.12
CA ARG A 385 -14.25 -7.09 3.40
C ARG A 385 -15.23 -5.95 3.20
N SER A 386 -16.23 -5.84 4.05
CA SER A 386 -17.02 -4.61 4.17
C SER A 386 -16.98 -4.07 5.59
N TYR A 387 -17.10 -2.76 5.73
CA TYR A 387 -17.10 -2.08 7.02
C TYR A 387 -18.31 -1.16 7.12
N SER A 388 -18.83 -0.99 8.34
CA SER A 388 -19.96 -0.11 8.58
C SER A 388 -19.62 1.35 8.21
N GLY A 389 -20.55 2.07 7.61
CA GLY A 389 -20.45 3.50 7.35
C GLY A 389 -20.41 4.38 8.61
N LYS A 390 -20.47 3.78 9.80
CA LYS A 390 -20.17 4.43 11.09
C LYS A 390 -18.67 4.59 11.32
N GLU A 391 -17.85 3.76 10.68
CA GLU A 391 -16.40 3.91 10.69
C GLU A 391 -15.99 5.11 9.85
N SER A 392 -14.81 5.65 10.14
CA SER A 392 -14.23 6.76 9.39
C SER A 392 -12.84 6.36 8.93
N PHE A 393 -12.65 6.36 7.61
CA PHE A 393 -11.36 6.13 6.96
C PHE A 393 -10.94 7.40 6.23
N GLN A 394 -9.70 7.84 6.45
CA GLN A 394 -9.15 8.99 5.73
C GLN A 394 -8.92 8.63 4.26
N ARG A 395 -9.17 9.60 3.38
CA ARG A 395 -8.79 9.46 1.98
C ARG A 395 -7.28 9.39 1.87
N SER A 396 -6.74 8.46 1.09
CA SER A 396 -5.30 8.33 0.96
C SER A 396 -4.89 7.50 -0.26
N ILE A 397 -3.72 7.83 -0.80
CA ILE A 397 -3.07 7.08 -1.88
C ILE A 397 -1.74 6.58 -1.33
N ALA A 398 -1.40 5.32 -1.54
CA ALA A 398 -0.06 4.86 -1.19
C ALA A 398 0.97 5.39 -2.17
N ILE A 399 2.11 5.82 -1.64
CA ILE A 399 3.31 6.12 -2.42
C ILE A 399 4.42 5.20 -1.96
N ARG A 400 5.11 4.60 -2.93
CA ARG A 400 6.36 3.87 -2.73
C ARG A 400 7.48 4.73 -3.28
N THR A 401 8.39 5.17 -2.40
CA THR A 401 9.48 6.08 -2.80
C THR A 401 10.50 5.38 -3.71
N THR A 402 10.71 4.09 -3.46
CA THR A 402 11.49 3.20 -4.32
C THR A 402 10.69 1.95 -4.62
N LYS A 403 11.14 1.18 -5.61
CA LYS A 403 10.66 -0.17 -5.93
C LYS A 403 10.43 -0.99 -4.63
N ASP A 404 11.41 -0.99 -3.73
CA ASP A 404 11.44 -1.84 -2.53
C ASP A 404 10.84 -1.16 -1.27
N SER A 405 10.21 0.01 -1.41
CA SER A 405 9.62 0.72 -0.26
C SER A 405 8.26 0.16 0.11
N GLU A 406 7.99 0.07 1.41
CA GLU A 406 6.63 -0.12 1.94
C GLU A 406 5.69 1.01 1.49
N PRO A 407 4.38 0.74 1.34
CA PRO A 407 3.44 1.75 0.90
C PRO A 407 3.27 2.78 2.02
N LYS A 408 3.49 4.07 1.72
CA LYS A 408 3.19 5.17 2.64
C LYS A 408 1.91 5.85 2.19
N MET A 409 0.84 5.72 2.98
CA MET A 409 -0.42 6.39 2.70
C MET A 409 -0.27 7.92 2.79
N THR A 410 -0.91 8.65 1.87
CA THR A 410 -1.03 10.11 1.93
C THR A 410 -1.55 10.56 3.29
N LYS A 411 -0.95 11.63 3.84
CA LYS A 411 -1.30 12.18 5.15
C LYS A 411 -1.82 13.61 5.03
N GLU A 412 -2.56 14.04 6.04
CA GLU A 412 -2.82 15.45 6.26
C GLU A 412 -1.57 16.12 6.84
N THR A 413 -1.29 17.36 6.44
CA THR A 413 -0.22 18.17 7.04
C THR A 413 -0.65 18.74 8.39
N GLY A 414 0.29 19.25 9.18
CA GLY A 414 -0.03 19.98 10.42
C GLY A 414 -0.94 21.21 10.21
N PHE A 415 -0.98 21.76 8.99
CA PHE A 415 -1.82 22.92 8.63
C PHE A 415 -3.18 22.53 8.06
N HIS A 416 -3.43 21.25 7.78
CA HIS A 416 -4.62 20.78 7.08
C HIS A 416 -5.92 21.23 7.75
N GLN A 417 -6.04 21.08 9.07
CA GLN A 417 -7.25 21.48 9.81
C GLN A 417 -7.57 22.98 9.69
N SER A 418 -6.53 23.81 9.55
CA SER A 418 -6.69 25.25 9.34
C SER A 418 -7.18 25.52 7.92
N PHE A 419 -6.49 24.96 6.91
CA PHE A 419 -6.82 25.18 5.51
C PHE A 419 -8.15 24.58 5.06
N ALA A 420 -8.57 23.46 5.65
CA ALA A 420 -9.87 22.85 5.36
C ALA A 420 -11.07 23.74 5.74
N ARG A 421 -10.85 24.81 6.52
CA ARG A 421 -11.87 25.85 6.78
C ARG A 421 -12.04 26.82 5.60
N HIS A 422 -11.04 26.90 4.73
CA HIS A 422 -10.98 27.87 3.63
C HIS A 422 -11.18 27.22 2.26
N THR A 423 -10.92 25.91 2.14
CA THR A 423 -11.18 25.19 0.90
C THR A 423 -11.59 23.74 1.15
N ARG A 424 -12.22 23.15 0.13
CA ARG A 424 -12.43 21.70 0.01
C ARG A 424 -11.63 21.10 -1.15
N ASP A 425 -10.95 21.94 -1.93
CA ASP A 425 -10.15 21.52 -3.08
C ASP A 425 -8.73 21.19 -2.61
N PHE A 426 -8.49 19.91 -2.40
CA PHE A 426 -7.20 19.36 -2.01
C PHE A 426 -6.69 18.41 -3.08
N VAL A 427 -5.39 18.49 -3.33
CA VAL A 427 -4.66 17.59 -4.22
C VAL A 427 -3.58 16.85 -3.45
N GLU A 428 -3.25 15.67 -3.95
CA GLU A 428 -2.12 14.89 -3.48
C GLU A 428 -0.83 15.53 -3.98
N TYR A 429 0.11 15.79 -3.08
CA TYR A 429 1.46 16.21 -3.44
C TYR A 429 2.49 15.58 -2.50
N ARG A 430 3.29 14.65 -3.05
CA ARG A 430 4.45 14.00 -2.38
C ARG A 430 4.10 13.33 -1.04
N GLY A 431 2.94 12.70 -0.95
CA GLY A 431 2.46 11.98 0.22
C GLY A 431 1.60 12.82 1.15
N TYR A 432 1.18 14.02 0.74
CA TYR A 432 0.38 14.91 1.58
C TYR A 432 -0.80 15.53 0.83
N TRP A 433 -1.90 15.76 1.56
CA TRP A 433 -3.05 16.52 1.07
C TRP A 433 -2.81 18.01 1.24
N LEU A 434 -2.65 18.72 0.12
CA LEU A 434 -2.46 20.18 0.09
C LEU A 434 -3.63 20.90 -0.58
N PRO A 435 -3.99 22.12 -0.13
CA PRO A 435 -4.92 22.99 -0.84
C PRO A 435 -4.44 23.24 -2.27
N ASN A 436 -5.31 22.99 -3.25
CA ASN A 436 -5.05 23.32 -4.65
C ASN A 436 -5.49 24.73 -4.99
N THR A 437 -6.64 25.16 -4.46
CA THR A 437 -7.19 26.51 -4.64
C THR A 437 -8.09 26.86 -3.46
N PHE A 438 -8.11 28.11 -3.04
CA PHE A 438 -9.04 28.65 -2.03
C PHE A 438 -10.27 29.22 -2.74
N SER A 439 -11.36 28.45 -2.71
CA SER A 439 -12.55 28.65 -3.54
C SER A 439 -13.30 29.97 -3.36
N ALA A 440 -13.00 30.76 -2.32
CA ALA A 440 -13.71 32.00 -2.02
C ALA A 440 -13.43 33.12 -3.05
N GLU A 441 -12.19 33.24 -3.53
CA GLU A 441 -11.75 34.38 -4.35
C GLU A 441 -11.25 33.95 -5.75
N GLY A 442 -10.82 32.69 -5.89
CA GLY A 442 -10.34 32.11 -7.15
C GLY A 442 -8.88 32.48 -7.49
N PRO A 443 -8.30 31.84 -8.51
CA PRO A 443 -6.85 31.89 -8.79
C PRO A 443 -6.34 33.30 -9.17
N VAL A 444 -7.19 34.15 -9.76
CA VAL A 444 -6.81 35.51 -10.14
C VAL A 444 -6.64 36.41 -8.92
N GLU A 445 -7.55 36.32 -7.95
CA GLU A 445 -7.45 37.08 -6.71
C GLU A 445 -6.33 36.54 -5.83
N GLU A 446 -6.08 35.23 -5.81
CA GLU A 446 -4.89 34.65 -5.17
C GLU A 446 -3.59 35.23 -5.76
N TYR A 447 -3.51 35.34 -7.08
CA TYR A 447 -2.38 35.99 -7.76
C TYR A 447 -2.20 37.45 -7.31
N TRP A 448 -3.29 38.25 -7.29
CA TRP A 448 -3.20 39.64 -6.87
C TRP A 448 -2.91 39.79 -5.37
N ALA A 449 -3.43 38.90 -4.53
CA ALA A 449 -3.10 38.84 -3.11
C ALA A 449 -1.60 38.54 -2.91
N CYS A 450 -1.05 37.61 -3.70
CA CYS A 450 0.38 37.31 -3.69
C CYS A 450 1.23 38.54 -4.09
N ARG A 451 0.81 39.27 -5.13
CA ARG A 451 1.53 40.46 -5.61
C ARG A 451 1.44 41.67 -4.69
N ASN A 452 0.29 41.87 -4.04
CA ASN A 452 -0.01 43.11 -3.34
C ASN A 452 0.02 42.98 -1.80
N LYS A 453 0.09 41.75 -1.26
CA LYS A 453 0.05 41.48 0.18
C LYS A 453 1.08 40.41 0.57
N ALA A 454 0.66 39.31 1.19
CA ALA A 454 1.48 38.20 1.64
C ALA A 454 0.74 36.88 1.41
N VAL A 455 1.50 35.79 1.27
CA VAL A 455 0.98 34.43 1.09
C VAL A 455 1.54 33.51 2.16
N ILE A 456 0.72 32.59 2.64
CA ILE A 456 1.16 31.48 3.48
C ILE A 456 1.11 30.22 2.61
N MET A 457 2.22 29.50 2.54
CA MET A 457 2.35 28.25 1.80
C MET A 457 2.67 27.12 2.76
N ASP A 458 2.02 25.98 2.57
CA ASP A 458 2.36 24.77 3.31
C ASP A 458 3.42 23.97 2.56
N LEU A 459 4.63 24.02 3.10
CA LEU A 459 5.81 23.34 2.59
C LEU A 459 6.13 22.07 3.40
N SER A 460 5.17 21.51 4.13
CA SER A 460 5.33 20.21 4.81
C SER A 460 5.82 19.09 3.88
N PRO A 461 5.31 18.96 2.63
CA PRO A 461 5.76 17.91 1.70
C PRO A 461 7.16 18.12 1.11
N LEU A 462 7.76 19.31 1.24
CA LEU A 462 9.16 19.49 0.85
C LEU A 462 10.03 18.66 1.78
N ARG A 463 10.94 17.89 1.18
CA ARG A 463 11.91 17.09 1.93
C ARG A 463 12.82 18.04 2.70
N LYS A 464 13.06 17.70 3.95
CA LYS A 464 13.96 18.43 4.85
C LYS A 464 14.99 17.42 5.30
N PHE A 465 16.26 17.80 5.20
CA PHE A 465 17.36 16.96 5.64
C PHE A 465 18.03 17.68 6.80
N GLU A 466 18.27 16.94 7.87
CA GLU A 466 19.18 17.37 8.92
C GLU A 466 20.52 16.65 8.69
N VAL A 467 21.61 17.43 8.68
CA VAL A 467 22.96 16.88 8.49
C VAL A 467 23.73 17.13 9.78
N THR A 468 23.92 16.08 10.55
CA THR A 468 24.57 16.12 11.86
C THR A 468 25.89 15.34 11.85
N GLY A 469 26.81 15.70 12.73
CA GLY A 469 28.08 15.00 12.93
C GLY A 469 29.28 15.94 12.85
N PRO A 470 30.47 15.45 13.24
CA PRO A 470 31.68 16.28 13.31
C PRO A 470 32.09 16.88 11.96
N ASP A 471 31.72 16.22 10.85
CA ASP A 471 32.09 16.64 9.49
C ASP A 471 30.92 17.27 8.70
N ALA A 472 29.79 17.59 9.37
CA ALA A 472 28.59 18.10 8.70
C ALA A 472 28.86 19.38 7.89
N GLU A 473 29.61 20.35 8.44
CA GLU A 473 30.00 21.57 7.72
C GLU A 473 30.82 21.25 6.46
N ALA A 474 31.79 20.33 6.57
CA ALA A 474 32.66 19.96 5.47
C ALA A 474 31.88 19.25 4.34
N LEU A 475 30.96 18.35 4.71
CA LEU A 475 30.05 17.71 3.76
C LEU A 475 29.19 18.75 3.04
N MET A 476 28.51 19.63 3.78
CA MET A 476 27.66 20.65 3.18
C MET A 476 28.46 21.61 2.31
N GLN A 477 29.68 21.98 2.71
CA GLN A 477 30.57 22.80 1.91
C GLN A 477 30.96 22.15 0.57
N TYR A 478 30.96 20.81 0.51
CA TYR A 478 31.24 20.05 -0.70
C TYR A 478 29.99 19.86 -1.58
N THR A 479 28.83 19.62 -0.97
CA THR A 479 27.61 19.24 -1.70
C THR A 479 26.87 20.41 -2.34
N VAL A 480 27.03 21.63 -1.82
CA VAL A 480 26.29 22.79 -2.29
C VAL A 480 27.19 23.92 -2.80
N THR A 481 26.66 24.74 -3.71
CA THR A 481 27.44 25.81 -4.37
C THR A 481 27.75 27.02 -3.48
N ARG A 482 27.03 27.20 -2.37
CA ARG A 482 27.26 28.29 -1.41
C ARG A 482 28.37 27.95 -0.41
N ASN A 483 29.09 28.99 0.04
CA ASN A 483 30.10 28.84 1.09
C ASN A 483 29.44 28.70 2.47
N MET A 484 29.25 27.47 2.91
CA MET A 484 28.64 27.11 4.19
C MET A 484 29.43 27.64 5.39
N LYS A 485 30.75 27.81 5.28
CA LYS A 485 31.59 28.37 6.37
C LYS A 485 31.25 29.80 6.73
N THR A 486 30.58 30.51 5.83
CA THR A 486 30.17 31.91 6.03
C THR A 486 28.75 32.04 6.55
N LEU A 487 28.00 30.94 6.65
CA LEU A 487 26.63 30.94 7.16
C LEU A 487 26.68 30.98 8.69
N PRO A 488 26.18 32.05 9.34
CA PRO A 488 26.11 32.09 10.80
C PRO A 488 25.07 31.11 11.34
N VAL A 489 25.20 30.72 12.61
CA VAL A 489 24.18 29.95 13.32
C VAL A 489 22.82 30.68 13.24
N GLY A 490 21.77 29.96 12.85
CA GLY A 490 20.42 30.51 12.60
C GLY A 490 20.27 31.21 11.24
N GLY A 491 21.32 31.29 10.43
CA GLY A 491 21.28 31.84 9.08
C GLY A 491 20.59 30.91 8.08
N VAL A 492 19.99 31.50 7.04
CA VAL A 492 19.37 30.78 5.93
C VAL A 492 19.99 31.28 4.63
N VAL A 493 20.32 30.37 3.71
CA VAL A 493 20.87 30.71 2.40
C VAL A 493 20.27 29.82 1.32
N TYR A 494 19.90 30.43 0.21
CA TYR A 494 19.50 29.72 -0.99
C TYR A 494 20.74 29.26 -1.77
N THR A 495 20.78 27.98 -2.13
CA THR A 495 21.95 27.33 -2.73
C THR A 495 21.56 26.54 -3.97
N ALA A 496 22.41 25.66 -4.44
CA ALA A 496 22.07 24.68 -5.47
C ALA A 496 22.94 23.46 -5.26
N MET A 497 22.36 22.29 -5.49
CA MET A 497 23.09 21.03 -5.64
C MET A 497 23.31 20.78 -7.12
N CYS A 498 24.54 20.50 -7.52
CA CYS A 498 24.91 20.32 -8.92
C CYS A 498 25.62 18.98 -9.13
N TYR A 499 25.45 18.40 -10.31
CA TYR A 499 26.32 17.34 -10.81
C TYR A 499 27.73 17.90 -11.06
N GLU A 500 28.72 17.00 -11.19
CA GLU A 500 30.11 17.38 -11.51
C GLU A 500 30.24 18.19 -12.80
N HIS A 501 29.35 17.97 -13.77
CA HIS A 501 29.30 18.73 -15.02
C HIS A 501 28.59 20.11 -14.89
N GLY A 502 28.24 20.53 -13.66
CA GLY A 502 27.59 21.81 -13.37
C GLY A 502 26.09 21.87 -13.64
N GLY A 503 25.46 20.77 -14.05
CA GLY A 503 24.00 20.71 -14.20
C GLY A 503 23.31 20.66 -12.85
N MET A 504 22.25 21.44 -12.67
CA MET A 504 21.51 21.50 -11.41
C MET A 504 20.74 20.20 -11.17
N ILE A 505 20.95 19.63 -9.99
CA ILE A 505 20.18 18.48 -9.46
C ILE A 505 18.91 19.02 -8.81
N ASP A 506 19.08 20.00 -7.92
CA ASP A 506 18.03 20.59 -7.08
C ASP A 506 18.50 21.98 -6.62
N ASP A 507 17.56 22.86 -6.27
CA ASP A 507 17.82 24.24 -5.88
C ASP A 507 18.07 24.43 -4.38
N GLY A 508 18.29 23.34 -3.64
CA GLY A 508 18.85 23.34 -2.28
C GLY A 508 17.79 23.22 -1.21
#